data_AF-A0A921NQ75-F1
#
_entry.id   AF-A0A921NQ75-F1
#
_cell.length_a   1.000
_cell.length_b   1.000
_cell.length_c   1.000
_cell.angle_alpha   90.00
_cell.angle_beta   90.00
_cell.angle_gamma   90.00
#
_symmetry.space_group_name_H-M   'P 1'
#
loop_
_entity.id
_entity.type
_entity.pdbx_description
1 polymer ?
#
loop_
_entity_poly.entity_id
_entity_poly.type
_entity_poly.pdbx_seq_one_letter_code
_entity_poly.pdbx_strand_id
1 'polypeptide(L)'
;MILPRLIALACIAALSWPASGTADEQVVAGLSQNRISITANFDGTEILIFGAVKRDAPAPDGPPLEVVITVEGPDEAVAVRRKARWAAIWLNRDSVEIDSAPSFYAVSTSGPLRAALSNTEDLRHAITIKRAIRSVGAPPGIDDPKSFTEALIRIREAVGLYQLNEGTVRITEETLFETRVALPANLVEGNYEVRVFLTRGGRIANSFKTAIFVQKVGLERFLFTLAHEQPLLYGLLSIAIAILAGWAASAAFRQFKS
;
A
#
# COMPACT_ATOMS: atom_id res chain seq x y z
N MET A 1 35.00 -17.21 64.93
CA MET A 1 34.47 -18.12 63.90
C MET A 1 33.23 -17.53 63.19
N ILE A 2 33.28 -16.26 62.72
CA ILE A 2 32.06 -15.58 62.19
C ILE A 2 32.33 -14.76 60.90
N LEU A 3 33.58 -14.63 60.46
CA LEU A 3 33.94 -13.67 59.41
C LEU A 3 33.81 -14.14 57.93
N PRO A 4 33.70 -15.43 57.55
CA PRO A 4 33.62 -15.78 56.12
C PRO A 4 32.19 -15.80 55.55
N ARG A 5 31.15 -15.66 56.38
CA ARG A 5 29.74 -15.73 55.92
C ARG A 5 29.19 -14.43 55.35
N LEU A 6 29.83 -13.29 55.63
CA LEU A 6 29.35 -11.97 55.18
C LEU A 6 29.73 -11.65 53.72
N ILE A 7 30.79 -12.26 53.17
CA ILE A 7 31.22 -12.00 51.79
C ILE A 7 30.36 -12.79 50.78
N ALA A 8 29.83 -13.95 51.16
CA ALA A 8 28.96 -14.76 50.29
C ALA A 8 27.57 -14.14 50.07
N LEU A 9 27.11 -13.25 50.97
CA LEU A 9 25.80 -12.59 50.83
C LEU A 9 25.86 -11.35 49.91
N ALA A 10 27.04 -10.74 49.75
CA ALA A 10 27.23 -9.58 48.90
C ALA A 10 27.30 -9.93 47.40
N CYS A 11 27.71 -11.15 47.05
CA CYS A 11 27.78 -11.59 45.65
C CYS A 11 26.43 -12.04 45.07
N ILE A 12 25.43 -12.37 45.90
CA ILE A 12 24.09 -12.78 45.43
C ILE A 12 23.17 -11.57 45.20
N ALA A 13 23.44 -10.43 45.85
CA ALA A 13 22.67 -9.19 45.66
C ALA A 13 23.01 -8.42 44.37
N ALA A 14 24.07 -8.81 43.65
CA ALA A 14 24.51 -8.13 42.42
C ALA A 14 23.89 -8.67 41.12
N LEU A 15 23.05 -9.73 41.17
CA LEU A 15 22.39 -10.29 39.99
C LEU A 15 20.95 -9.80 39.77
N SER A 16 20.43 -8.96 40.66
CA SER A 16 19.08 -8.41 40.54
C SER A 16 19.10 -7.02 39.90
N TRP A 17 19.81 -6.86 38.77
CA TRP A 17 19.53 -5.70 37.93
C TRP A 17 18.15 -5.96 37.32
N PRO A 18 17.11 -5.14 37.57
CA PRO A 18 15.89 -5.28 36.80
C PRO A 18 16.31 -5.07 35.35
N ALA A 19 16.18 -6.13 34.54
CA ALA A 19 16.20 -5.98 33.11
C ALA A 19 15.09 -4.96 32.83
N SER A 20 15.46 -3.75 32.42
CA SER A 20 14.52 -2.75 31.94
C SER A 20 13.71 -3.45 30.86
N GLY A 21 12.50 -3.88 31.20
CA GLY A 21 11.58 -4.48 30.25
C GLY A 21 11.40 -3.43 29.18
N THR A 22 11.80 -3.74 27.95
CA THR A 22 11.35 -2.98 26.79
C THR A 22 9.83 -2.93 26.89
N ALA A 23 9.28 -1.74 27.12
CA ALA A 23 7.83 -1.56 27.12
C ALA A 23 7.30 -2.19 25.82
N ASP A 24 6.42 -3.17 25.95
CA ASP A 24 5.86 -3.85 24.79
C ASP A 24 4.99 -2.84 24.06
N GLU A 25 5.49 -2.34 22.93
CA GLU A 25 4.78 -1.39 22.09
C GLU A 25 4.06 -2.17 20.99
N GLN A 26 2.73 -2.15 21.02
CA GLN A 26 1.91 -2.81 20.01
C GLN A 26 1.23 -1.77 19.13
N VAL A 27 1.32 -1.91 17.81
CA VAL A 27 0.58 -1.05 16.89
C VAL A 27 -0.83 -1.59 16.67
N VAL A 28 -1.81 -0.70 16.77
CA VAL A 28 -3.20 -0.94 16.37
C VAL A 28 -3.57 0.12 15.35
N ALA A 29 -4.00 -0.29 14.15
CA ALA A 29 -4.32 0.65 13.07
C ALA A 29 -5.68 0.34 12.43
N GLY A 30 -6.24 1.37 11.81
CA GLY A 30 -7.49 1.35 11.06
C GLY A 30 -7.40 2.16 9.77
N LEU A 31 -8.41 2.01 8.94
CA LEU A 31 -8.57 2.71 7.66
C LEU A 31 -9.90 3.47 7.69
N SER A 32 -9.96 4.65 7.08
CA SER A 32 -11.25 5.36 6.89
C SER A 32 -12.25 4.54 6.07
N GLN A 33 -11.74 3.76 5.12
CA GLN A 33 -12.49 2.80 4.33
C GLN A 33 -11.59 1.64 3.94
N ASN A 34 -12.14 0.42 3.94
CA ASN A 34 -11.44 -0.77 3.50
C ASN A 34 -11.91 -1.27 2.13
N ARG A 35 -12.73 -0.50 1.40
CA ARG A 35 -13.24 -0.86 0.08
C ARG A 35 -13.19 0.34 -0.86
N ILE A 36 -12.72 0.11 -2.08
CA ILE A 36 -12.73 1.08 -3.17
C ILE A 36 -13.44 0.48 -4.37
N SER A 37 -14.32 1.30 -4.92
CA SER A 37 -15.13 0.98 -6.09
C SER A 37 -14.58 1.74 -7.29
N ILE A 38 -14.01 1.03 -8.26
CA ILE A 38 -13.58 1.60 -9.55
C ILE A 38 -14.78 1.59 -10.50
N THR A 39 -15.34 2.77 -10.75
CA THR A 39 -16.40 3.02 -11.74
C THR A 39 -15.80 3.51 -13.07
N ALA A 40 -16.61 3.61 -14.12
CA ALA A 40 -16.18 4.15 -15.41
C ALA A 40 -15.69 5.62 -15.35
N ASN A 41 -16.07 6.36 -14.31
CA ASN A 41 -15.69 7.75 -14.05
C ASN A 41 -14.77 7.91 -12.82
N PHE A 42 -14.13 6.84 -12.36
CA PHE A 42 -13.20 6.91 -11.23
C PHE A 42 -11.97 7.75 -11.58
N ASP A 43 -11.69 8.77 -10.78
CA ASP A 43 -10.61 9.75 -10.95
C ASP A 43 -9.53 9.66 -9.87
N GLY A 44 -9.64 8.68 -8.98
CA GLY A 44 -8.75 8.48 -7.83
C GLY A 44 -9.48 8.69 -6.51
N THR A 45 -8.81 8.39 -5.41
CA THR A 45 -9.35 8.61 -4.07
C THR A 45 -8.21 8.77 -3.07
N GLU A 46 -8.53 9.15 -1.84
CA GLU A 46 -7.56 9.25 -0.76
C GLU A 46 -8.04 8.42 0.43
N ILE A 47 -7.14 7.64 1.03
CA ILE A 47 -7.44 6.87 2.24
C ILE A 47 -6.69 7.47 3.41
N LEU A 48 -7.42 7.72 4.50
CA LEU A 48 -6.83 8.03 5.80
C LEU A 48 -6.49 6.71 6.50
N ILE A 49 -5.21 6.53 6.80
CA ILE A 49 -4.68 5.44 7.61
C ILE A 49 -4.35 6.05 8.97
N PHE A 50 -4.90 5.52 10.04
CA PHE A 50 -4.71 6.04 11.38
C PHE A 50 -4.51 4.90 12.37
N GLY A 51 -3.92 5.19 13.52
CA GLY A 51 -3.72 4.19 14.55
C GLY A 51 -3.15 4.75 15.83
N ALA A 52 -2.90 3.84 16.75
CA ALA A 52 -2.34 4.13 18.06
C ALA A 52 -1.26 3.10 18.41
N VAL A 53 -0.31 3.54 19.23
CA VAL A 53 0.66 2.68 19.90
C VAL A 53 0.11 2.34 21.28
N LYS A 54 -0.27 1.08 21.45
CA LYS A 54 -0.66 0.54 22.75
C LYS A 54 0.60 0.21 23.54
N ARG A 55 0.64 0.66 24.79
CA ARG A 55 1.72 0.42 25.76
C ARG A 55 1.15 0.32 27.17
N ASP A 56 1.75 -0.54 27.99
CA ASP A 56 1.36 -0.71 29.40
C ASP A 56 2.23 0.13 30.36
N ALA A 57 3.21 0.86 29.81
CA ALA A 57 4.12 1.74 30.52
C ALA A 57 4.31 3.05 29.72
N PRO A 58 4.92 4.11 30.31
CA PRO A 58 5.30 5.31 29.56
C PRO A 58 6.21 5.00 28.36
N ALA A 59 6.34 5.98 27.45
CA ALA A 59 7.24 5.87 26.31
C ALA A 59 8.65 5.48 26.80
N PRO A 60 9.29 4.45 26.21
CA PRO A 60 10.66 4.10 26.57
C PRO A 60 11.63 5.25 26.23
N ASP A 61 12.59 5.50 27.11
CA ASP A 61 13.69 6.42 26.83
C ASP A 61 14.53 5.89 25.66
N GLY A 62 14.86 6.75 24.68
CA GLY A 62 15.70 6.37 23.55
C GLY A 62 15.39 7.13 22.26
N PRO A 63 15.67 6.50 21.10
CA PRO A 63 15.31 7.07 19.81
C PRO A 63 13.82 7.38 19.71
N PRO A 64 13.44 8.46 18.99
CA PRO A 64 12.05 8.83 18.84
C PRO A 64 11.25 7.72 18.17
N LEU A 65 9.96 7.70 18.47
CA LEU A 65 9.01 6.83 17.82
C LEU A 65 8.87 7.22 16.33
N GLU A 66 9.05 6.25 15.45
CA GLU A 66 8.82 6.43 14.02
C GLU A 66 7.84 5.39 13.48
N VAL A 67 7.05 5.79 12.50
CA VAL A 67 6.03 4.94 11.87
C VAL A 67 6.28 4.91 10.36
N VAL A 68 6.34 3.70 9.81
CA VAL A 68 6.46 3.45 8.37
C VAL A 68 5.22 2.69 7.91
N ILE A 69 4.53 3.22 6.91
CA ILE A 69 3.30 2.63 6.38
C ILE A 69 3.52 2.32 4.91
N THR A 70 3.25 1.08 4.50
CA THR A 70 3.27 0.68 3.09
C THR A 70 1.89 0.32 2.61
N VAL A 71 1.53 0.73 1.40
CA VAL A 71 0.31 0.28 0.70
C VAL A 71 0.75 -0.39 -0.59
N GLU A 72 0.47 -1.68 -0.72
CA GLU A 72 0.96 -2.54 -1.80
C GLU A 72 -0.22 -3.15 -2.55
N GLY A 73 -0.36 -2.80 -3.83
CA GLY A 73 -1.34 -3.41 -4.73
C GLY A 73 -0.95 -4.82 -5.15
N PRO A 74 -1.84 -5.54 -5.86
CA PRO A 74 -1.54 -6.88 -6.36
C PRO A 74 -0.30 -6.90 -7.24
N ASP A 75 0.49 -7.97 -7.12
CA ASP A 75 1.69 -8.21 -7.92
C ASP A 75 1.36 -8.60 -9.36
N GLU A 76 2.11 -8.05 -10.31
CA GLU A 76 1.98 -8.36 -11.73
C GLU A 76 3.34 -8.64 -12.37
N ALA A 77 3.34 -9.55 -13.35
CA ALA A 77 4.48 -9.72 -14.25
C ALA A 77 4.47 -8.63 -15.33
N VAL A 78 5.61 -7.95 -15.52
CA VAL A 78 5.72 -6.79 -16.42
C VAL A 78 6.91 -6.93 -17.35
N ALA A 79 6.67 -6.83 -18.66
CA ALA A 79 7.73 -6.77 -19.66
C ALA A 79 8.18 -5.31 -19.89
N VAL A 80 9.38 -4.98 -19.45
CA VAL A 80 10.00 -3.66 -19.64
C VAL A 80 10.81 -3.66 -20.94
N ARG A 81 10.47 -2.75 -21.85
CA ARG A 81 11.11 -2.65 -23.17
C ARG A 81 11.94 -1.38 -23.29
N ARG A 82 13.17 -1.54 -23.78
CA ARG A 82 14.07 -0.42 -24.10
C ARG A 82 13.95 -0.06 -25.57
N LYS A 83 13.54 1.18 -25.85
CA LYS A 83 13.56 1.74 -27.20
C LYS A 83 14.96 2.18 -27.56
N ALA A 84 15.40 1.83 -28.77
CA ALA A 84 16.60 2.36 -29.37
C ALA A 84 16.26 2.96 -30.74
N ARG A 85 17.03 3.97 -31.14
CA ARG A 85 16.91 4.55 -32.47
C ARG A 85 17.70 3.69 -33.46
N TRP A 86 17.03 3.29 -34.53
CA TRP A 86 17.67 2.62 -35.67
C TRP A 86 17.39 3.45 -36.91
N ALA A 87 18.46 4.04 -37.45
CA ALA A 87 18.38 5.06 -38.50
C ALA A 87 17.39 6.20 -38.12
N ALA A 88 16.26 6.28 -38.81
CA ALA A 88 15.24 7.32 -38.61
C ALA A 88 14.07 6.89 -37.70
N ILE A 89 13.98 5.63 -37.28
CA ILE A 89 12.83 5.08 -36.55
C ILE A 89 13.21 4.60 -35.14
N TRP A 90 12.24 4.62 -34.23
CA TRP A 90 12.37 4.07 -32.89
C TRP A 90 11.83 2.65 -32.86
N LEU A 91 12.63 1.71 -32.36
CA LEU A 91 12.22 0.31 -32.21
C LEU A 91 12.60 -0.23 -30.83
N ASN A 92 11.81 -1.19 -30.35
CA ASN A 92 12.11 -1.89 -29.11
C ASN A 92 13.28 -2.84 -29.38
N ARG A 93 14.45 -2.54 -28.80
CA ARG A 93 15.68 -3.29 -29.04
C ARG A 93 15.88 -4.40 -28.02
N ASP A 94 15.64 -4.08 -26.76
CA ASP A 94 15.82 -4.99 -25.63
C ASP A 94 14.52 -5.11 -24.84
N SER A 95 14.27 -6.29 -24.25
CA SER A 95 13.11 -6.55 -23.40
C SER A 95 13.55 -7.40 -22.21
N VAL A 96 13.17 -6.99 -21.01
CA VAL A 96 13.37 -7.76 -19.76
C VAL A 96 12.01 -7.98 -19.12
N GLU A 97 11.77 -9.21 -18.68
CA GLU A 97 10.59 -9.55 -17.89
C GLU A 97 10.90 -9.36 -16.41
N ILE A 98 9.98 -8.72 -15.70
CA ILE A 98 10.00 -8.57 -14.25
C ILE A 98 8.86 -9.42 -13.73
N ASP A 99 9.17 -10.47 -12.99
CA ASP A 99 8.22 -11.54 -12.64
C ASP A 99 7.16 -11.08 -11.64
N SER A 100 7.53 -10.18 -10.73
CA SER A 100 6.63 -9.67 -9.71
C SER A 100 6.99 -8.22 -9.41
N ALA A 101 6.07 -7.32 -9.75
CA ALA A 101 6.14 -5.92 -9.38
C ALA A 101 4.75 -5.44 -8.99
N PRO A 102 4.56 -4.88 -7.78
CA PRO A 102 3.26 -4.41 -7.32
C PRO A 102 2.65 -3.41 -8.30
N SER A 103 1.37 -3.58 -8.64
CA SER A 103 0.62 -2.65 -9.50
C SER A 103 0.59 -1.22 -8.94
N PHE A 104 0.64 -1.10 -7.61
CA PHE A 104 0.75 0.15 -6.85
C PHE A 104 1.65 -0.08 -5.63
N TYR A 105 2.46 0.91 -5.25
CA TYR A 105 3.28 0.84 -4.04
C TYR A 105 3.55 2.22 -3.45
N ALA A 106 3.01 2.51 -2.28
CA ALA A 106 3.29 3.74 -1.55
C ALA A 106 4.01 3.43 -0.24
N VAL A 107 5.03 4.22 0.09
CA VAL A 107 5.72 4.21 1.39
C VAL A 107 5.55 5.58 2.02
N SER A 108 4.87 5.65 3.15
CA SER A 108 4.70 6.88 3.94
C SER A 108 5.45 6.73 5.26
N THR A 109 6.26 7.72 5.64
CA THR A 109 7.08 7.68 6.86
C THR A 109 6.85 8.92 7.72
N SER A 110 7.06 8.81 9.03
CA SER A 110 6.97 9.95 9.95
C SER A 110 8.16 10.90 9.90
N GLY A 111 9.32 10.40 9.45
CA GLY A 111 10.54 11.17 9.22
C GLY A 111 11.25 10.71 7.95
N PRO A 112 12.50 11.12 7.70
CA PRO A 112 13.30 10.60 6.61
C PRO A 112 13.39 9.07 6.68
N LEU A 113 13.14 8.38 5.57
CA LEU A 113 13.08 6.92 5.48
C LEU A 113 14.36 6.25 6.03
N ARG A 114 15.53 6.85 5.82
CA ARG A 114 16.81 6.33 6.31
C ARG A 114 16.99 6.43 7.84
N ALA A 115 16.23 7.29 8.51
CA ALA A 115 16.19 7.38 9.97
C ALA A 115 15.16 6.38 10.53
N ALA A 116 13.98 6.36 9.92
CA ALA A 116 12.86 5.48 10.28
C ALA A 116 13.13 3.99 10.07
N LEU A 117 13.93 3.63 9.08
CA LEU A 117 14.15 2.24 8.70
C LEU A 117 15.62 1.94 8.40
N SER A 118 16.16 0.96 9.11
CA SER A 118 17.50 0.43 8.83
C SER A 118 17.50 -0.44 7.58
N ASN A 119 18.63 -0.49 6.88
CA ASN A 119 18.80 -1.34 5.71
C ASN A 119 18.57 -2.83 6.01
N THR A 120 18.88 -3.27 7.23
CA THR A 120 18.67 -4.66 7.66
C THR A 120 17.19 -4.99 7.77
N GLU A 121 16.39 -4.09 8.34
CA GLU A 121 14.94 -4.25 8.42
C GLU A 121 14.29 -4.14 7.03
N ASP A 122 14.73 -3.21 6.19
CA ASP A 122 14.27 -3.12 4.80
C ASP A 122 14.56 -4.40 4.00
N LEU A 123 15.74 -4.99 4.17
CA LEU A 123 16.10 -6.27 3.58
C LEU A 123 15.20 -7.43 4.04
N ARG A 124 14.90 -7.47 5.35
CA ARG A 124 14.13 -8.54 5.98
C ARG A 124 12.65 -8.47 5.59
N HIS A 125 12.10 -7.26 5.51
CA HIS A 125 10.66 -7.04 5.35
C HIS A 125 10.24 -6.51 3.98
N ALA A 126 11.19 -6.21 3.09
CA ALA A 126 10.96 -5.67 1.76
C ALA A 126 10.00 -4.46 1.78
N ILE A 127 10.45 -3.37 2.41
CA ILE A 127 9.61 -2.18 2.69
C ILE A 127 9.81 -1.10 1.63
N THR A 128 11.01 -0.94 1.08
CA THR A 128 11.24 0.03 0.01
C THR A 128 10.77 -0.49 -1.34
N ILE A 129 10.38 0.43 -2.23
CA ILE A 129 9.92 0.12 -3.60
C ILE A 129 10.92 -0.82 -4.32
N LYS A 130 12.22 -0.57 -4.18
CA LYS A 130 13.27 -1.38 -4.80
C LYS A 130 13.30 -2.82 -4.28
N ARG A 131 12.88 -3.07 -3.03
CA ARG A 131 12.84 -4.40 -2.41
C ARG A 131 11.53 -5.14 -2.69
N ALA A 132 10.45 -4.41 -2.93
CA ALA A 132 9.16 -5.00 -3.26
C ALA A 132 9.17 -5.64 -4.66
N ILE A 133 9.98 -5.12 -5.59
CA ILE A 133 10.08 -5.66 -6.96
C ILE A 133 11.03 -6.86 -7.00
N ARG A 134 10.57 -7.94 -7.62
CA ARG A 134 11.34 -9.16 -7.88
C ARG A 134 11.56 -9.34 -9.38
N SER A 135 12.82 -9.47 -9.77
CA SER A 135 13.23 -9.83 -11.13
C SER A 135 14.20 -11.00 -11.03
N VAL A 136 13.80 -12.19 -11.50
CA VAL A 136 14.67 -13.36 -11.56
C VAL A 136 15.44 -13.38 -12.87
N GLY A 137 16.54 -12.62 -12.89
CA GLY A 137 17.56 -12.68 -13.93
C GLY A 137 17.17 -12.01 -15.25
N ALA A 138 18.18 -11.66 -16.04
CA ALA A 138 17.99 -11.17 -17.39
C ALA A 138 18.37 -12.23 -18.42
N PRO A 139 17.73 -12.25 -19.59
CA PRO A 139 18.19 -13.03 -20.73
C PRO A 139 19.69 -12.82 -21.00
N PRO A 140 20.43 -13.88 -21.40
CA PRO A 140 21.83 -13.75 -21.77
C PRO A 140 22.00 -12.72 -22.90
N GLY A 141 22.97 -11.80 -22.76
CA GLY A 141 23.23 -10.72 -23.72
C GLY A 141 22.72 -9.33 -23.30
N ILE A 142 22.16 -9.17 -22.10
CA ILE A 142 21.79 -7.86 -21.54
C ILE A 142 22.86 -7.41 -20.55
N ASP A 143 23.56 -6.32 -20.88
CA ASP A 143 24.70 -5.81 -20.10
C ASP A 143 24.28 -5.21 -18.74
N ASP A 144 23.08 -4.62 -18.65
CA ASP A 144 22.60 -3.97 -17.42
C ASP A 144 21.11 -4.27 -17.14
N PRO A 145 20.82 -5.42 -16.49
CA PRO A 145 19.48 -5.79 -16.04
C PRO A 145 18.86 -4.82 -15.03
N LYS A 146 19.68 -4.22 -14.15
CA LYS A 146 19.20 -3.36 -13.06
C LYS A 146 18.56 -2.09 -13.59
N SER A 147 19.08 -1.57 -14.70
CA SER A 147 18.48 -0.41 -15.39
C SER A 147 17.02 -0.61 -15.80
N PHE A 148 16.56 -1.85 -16.03
CA PHE A 148 15.16 -2.13 -16.39
C PHE A 148 14.25 -2.00 -15.19
N THR A 149 14.67 -2.49 -14.01
CA THR A 149 13.94 -2.28 -12.76
C THR A 149 13.90 -0.80 -12.40
N GLU A 150 15.02 -0.08 -12.52
CA GLU A 150 15.05 1.37 -12.26
C GLU A 150 14.17 2.15 -13.26
N ALA A 151 14.14 1.72 -14.53
CA ALA A 151 13.24 2.30 -15.52
C ALA A 151 11.77 2.05 -15.18
N LEU A 152 11.41 0.84 -14.73
CA LEU A 152 10.05 0.54 -14.26
C LEU A 152 9.65 1.44 -13.10
N ILE A 153 10.52 1.54 -12.08
CA ILE A 153 10.28 2.39 -10.90
C ILE A 153 10.02 3.82 -11.34
N ARG A 154 10.94 4.39 -12.14
CA ARG A 154 10.83 5.77 -12.64
C ARG A 154 9.52 6.01 -13.42
N ILE A 155 9.10 5.06 -14.26
CA ILE A 155 7.84 5.19 -15.02
C ILE A 155 6.63 5.16 -14.08
N ARG A 156 6.62 4.25 -13.10
CA ARG A 156 5.52 4.12 -12.13
C ARG A 156 5.47 5.31 -11.16
N GLU A 157 6.61 5.87 -10.77
CA GLU A 157 6.71 7.11 -10.00
C GLU A 157 6.14 8.31 -10.78
N ALA A 158 6.47 8.43 -12.07
CA ALA A 158 6.00 9.53 -12.91
C ALA A 158 4.48 9.58 -13.08
N VAL A 159 3.78 8.45 -12.94
CA VAL A 159 2.31 8.35 -12.99
C VAL A 159 1.67 8.19 -11.61
N GLY A 160 2.44 8.33 -10.53
CA GLY A 160 1.95 8.26 -9.14
C GLY A 160 1.56 6.86 -8.66
N LEU A 161 1.90 5.80 -9.39
CA LEU A 161 1.69 4.41 -8.93
C LEU A 161 2.69 4.01 -7.85
N TYR A 162 3.92 4.54 -7.95
CA TYR A 162 4.95 4.39 -6.91
C TYR A 162 5.20 5.71 -6.20
N GLN A 163 5.12 5.71 -4.88
CA GLN A 163 5.16 6.91 -4.06
C GLN A 163 6.09 6.71 -2.86
N LEU A 164 6.94 7.71 -2.59
CA LEU A 164 7.70 7.83 -1.36
C LEU A 164 7.34 9.15 -0.69
N ASN A 165 6.59 9.05 0.40
CA ASN A 165 5.95 10.15 1.10
C ASN A 165 6.62 10.36 2.46
N GLU A 166 7.84 10.90 2.46
CA GLU A 166 8.60 11.16 3.68
C GLU A 166 8.01 12.30 4.51
N GLY A 167 7.92 12.11 5.83
CA GLY A 167 7.41 13.12 6.78
C GLY A 167 5.90 13.36 6.70
N THR A 168 5.16 12.49 6.02
CA THR A 168 3.69 12.61 5.86
C THR A 168 2.89 11.91 6.95
N VAL A 169 3.52 11.02 7.72
CA VAL A 169 2.88 10.39 8.88
C VAL A 169 3.03 11.32 10.08
N ARG A 170 1.91 11.89 10.53
CA ARG A 170 1.89 12.73 11.73
C ARG A 170 1.80 11.83 12.96
N ILE A 171 2.66 12.08 13.95
CA ILE A 171 2.62 11.41 15.25
C ILE A 171 2.28 12.46 16.31
N THR A 172 1.29 12.15 17.16
CA THR A 172 0.85 13.00 18.27
C THR A 172 1.11 12.28 19.59
N GLU A 173 1.84 12.95 20.49
CA GLU A 173 2.15 12.46 21.84
C GLU A 173 2.79 11.06 21.89
N GLU A 174 3.60 10.73 20.89
CA GLU A 174 4.18 9.38 20.69
C GLU A 174 3.16 8.23 20.78
N THR A 175 1.88 8.52 20.53
CA THR A 175 0.79 7.57 20.79
C THR A 175 -0.07 7.41 19.55
N LEU A 176 -0.61 8.51 19.02
CA LEU A 176 -1.48 8.48 17.86
C LEU A 176 -0.68 8.76 16.60
N PHE A 177 -1.04 8.11 15.49
CA PHE A 177 -0.50 8.45 14.19
C PHE A 177 -1.58 8.44 13.11
N GLU A 178 -1.35 9.25 12.08
CA GLU A 178 -2.20 9.29 10.89
C GLU A 178 -1.42 9.68 9.64
N THR A 179 -1.86 9.21 8.49
CA THR A 179 -1.38 9.65 7.17
C THR A 179 -2.49 9.51 6.15
N ARG A 180 -2.37 10.26 5.05
CA ARG A 180 -3.26 10.10 3.90
C ARG A 180 -2.46 9.61 2.71
N VAL A 181 -2.99 8.60 2.04
CA VAL A 181 -2.37 8.00 0.87
C VAL A 181 -3.30 8.22 -0.33
N ALA A 182 -2.79 8.93 -1.33
CA ALA A 182 -3.49 9.17 -2.58
C ALA A 182 -3.39 7.93 -3.47
N LEU A 183 -4.55 7.45 -3.92
CA LEU A 183 -4.69 6.35 -4.85
C LEU A 183 -5.13 6.90 -6.22
N PRO A 184 -4.30 6.77 -7.26
CA PRO A 184 -4.55 7.39 -8.56
C PRO A 184 -5.72 6.73 -9.32
N ALA A 185 -6.20 7.32 -10.41
CA ALA A 185 -7.32 6.78 -11.18
C ALA A 185 -7.05 5.41 -11.84
N ASN A 186 -5.78 5.06 -12.07
CA ASN A 186 -5.34 3.87 -12.78
C ASN A 186 -5.08 2.66 -11.86
N LEU A 187 -5.84 2.51 -10.78
CA LEU A 187 -5.78 1.32 -9.93
C LEU A 187 -6.21 0.07 -10.68
N VAL A 188 -5.54 -1.03 -10.38
CA VAL A 188 -5.97 -2.38 -10.79
C VAL A 188 -6.87 -2.96 -9.72
N GLU A 189 -7.83 -3.81 -10.10
CA GLU A 189 -8.66 -4.54 -9.14
C GLU A 189 -7.81 -5.55 -8.36
N GLY A 190 -8.13 -5.74 -7.07
CA GLY A 190 -7.42 -6.68 -6.22
C GLY A 190 -7.33 -6.19 -4.77
N ASN A 191 -6.59 -6.95 -3.97
CA ASN A 191 -6.37 -6.62 -2.57
C ASN A 191 -5.10 -5.79 -2.45
N TYR A 192 -5.21 -4.65 -1.77
CA TYR A 192 -4.08 -3.78 -1.50
C TYR A 192 -3.69 -3.99 -0.03
N GLU A 193 -2.53 -4.60 0.20
CA GLU A 193 -2.02 -4.86 1.55
C GLU A 193 -1.49 -3.55 2.15
N VAL A 194 -2.02 -3.19 3.31
CA VAL A 194 -1.51 -2.09 4.12
C VAL A 194 -0.72 -2.67 5.27
N ARG A 195 0.58 -2.33 5.36
CA ARG A 195 1.44 -2.72 6.48
C ARG A 195 1.85 -1.47 7.24
N VAL A 196 1.73 -1.52 8.56
CA VAL A 196 2.19 -0.47 9.46
C VAL A 196 3.31 -1.04 10.30
N PHE A 197 4.46 -0.40 10.27
CA PHE A 197 5.65 -0.77 11.03
C PHE A 197 5.91 0.31 12.06
N LEU A 198 5.97 -0.12 13.32
CA LEU A 198 6.46 0.71 14.42
C LEU A 198 7.95 0.55 14.52
N THR A 199 8.68 1.66 14.53
CA THR A 199 10.14 1.68 14.49
C THR A 199 10.74 2.58 15.55
N ARG A 200 11.89 2.19 16.10
CA ARG A 200 12.75 3.05 16.93
C ARG A 200 14.20 2.90 16.51
N GLY A 201 14.84 4.00 16.13
CA GLY A 201 16.22 4.01 15.66
C GLY A 201 16.45 3.06 14.48
N GLY A 202 15.50 3.02 13.53
CA GLY A 202 15.57 2.17 12.34
C GLY A 202 15.25 0.69 12.54
N ARG A 203 14.91 0.25 13.77
CA ARG A 203 14.52 -1.15 14.05
C ARG A 203 13.02 -1.29 14.25
N ILE A 204 12.44 -2.35 13.70
CA ILE A 204 11.00 -2.63 13.83
C ILE A 204 10.73 -3.22 15.21
N ALA A 205 9.90 -2.53 15.99
CA ALA A 205 9.42 -2.99 17.29
C ALA A 205 8.17 -3.87 17.14
N ASN A 206 7.24 -3.46 16.27
CA ASN A 206 5.99 -4.16 16.03
C ASN A 206 5.46 -3.88 14.62
N SER A 207 4.59 -4.73 14.12
CA SER A 207 3.96 -4.53 12.82
C SER A 207 2.50 -4.96 12.82
N PHE A 208 1.66 -4.21 12.11
CA PHE A 208 0.25 -4.51 11.88
C PHE A 208 -0.04 -4.60 10.39
N LYS A 209 -0.97 -5.47 10.00
CA LYS A 209 -1.39 -5.64 8.60
C LYS A 209 -2.90 -5.56 8.47
N THR A 210 -3.35 -4.94 7.39
CA THR A 210 -4.75 -4.92 6.97
C THR A 210 -4.82 -4.83 5.45
N ALA A 211 -6.01 -4.82 4.87
CA ALA A 211 -6.19 -4.77 3.42
C ALA A 211 -7.29 -3.80 3.00
N ILE A 212 -7.12 -3.22 1.82
CA ILE A 212 -8.14 -2.47 1.09
C ILE A 212 -8.59 -3.33 -0.09
N PHE A 213 -9.89 -3.55 -0.20
CA PHE A 213 -10.52 -4.31 -1.27
C PHE A 213 -10.87 -3.39 -2.43
N VAL A 214 -10.12 -3.46 -3.53
CA VAL A 214 -10.35 -2.65 -4.72
C VAL A 214 -11.08 -3.49 -5.75
N GLN A 215 -12.28 -3.06 -6.15
CA GLN A 215 -13.17 -3.81 -7.03
C GLN A 215 -13.74 -2.90 -8.11
N LYS A 216 -13.83 -3.40 -9.33
CA LYS A 216 -14.61 -2.72 -10.37
C LYS A 216 -16.09 -2.89 -10.05
N VAL A 217 -16.84 -1.79 -10.03
CA VAL A 217 -18.29 -1.83 -9.87
C VAL A 217 -18.94 -1.27 -11.12
N GLY A 218 -19.86 -2.05 -11.68
CA GLY A 218 -20.53 -1.74 -12.95
C GLY A 218 -21.97 -1.27 -12.80
N LEU A 219 -22.65 -1.17 -13.94
CA LEU A 219 -24.06 -0.79 -14.07
C LEU A 219 -24.98 -1.64 -13.18
N GLU A 220 -24.66 -2.92 -12.96
CA GLU A 220 -25.45 -3.82 -12.12
C GLU A 220 -25.53 -3.34 -10.66
N ARG A 221 -24.40 -2.92 -10.07
CA ARG A 221 -24.39 -2.37 -8.71
C ARG A 221 -25.14 -1.05 -8.67
N PHE A 222 -25.00 -0.22 -9.69
CA PHE A 222 -25.73 1.04 -9.83
C PHE A 222 -27.25 0.81 -9.88
N LEU A 223 -27.72 -0.12 -10.72
CA LEU A 223 -29.14 -0.49 -10.81
C LEU A 223 -29.64 -1.11 -9.50
N PHE A 224 -28.85 -1.97 -8.87
CA PHE A 224 -29.18 -2.56 -7.57
C PHE A 224 -29.32 -1.48 -6.49
N THR A 225 -28.35 -0.57 -6.38
CA THR A 225 -28.36 0.54 -5.43
C THR A 225 -29.52 1.50 -5.73
N LEU A 226 -29.78 1.86 -6.99
CA LEU A 226 -30.95 2.64 -7.37
C LEU A 226 -32.26 1.95 -6.97
N ALA A 227 -32.40 0.66 -7.20
CA ALA A 227 -33.61 -0.09 -6.88
C ALA A 227 -33.88 -0.16 -5.36
N HIS A 228 -32.83 -0.20 -4.53
CA HIS A 228 -32.97 -0.37 -3.07
C HIS A 228 -32.88 0.94 -2.28
N GLU A 229 -31.98 1.86 -2.64
CA GLU A 229 -31.78 3.14 -1.94
C GLU A 229 -32.62 4.28 -2.53
N GLN A 230 -32.99 4.20 -3.82
CA GLN A 230 -33.82 5.22 -4.49
C GLN A 230 -34.95 4.60 -5.35
N PRO A 231 -35.88 3.81 -4.76
CA PRO A 231 -36.83 2.99 -5.52
C PRO A 231 -37.73 3.77 -6.48
N LEU A 232 -38.11 5.01 -6.11
CA LEU A 232 -38.91 5.90 -6.96
C LEU A 232 -38.19 6.26 -8.26
N LEU A 233 -36.90 6.62 -8.20
CA LEU A 233 -36.09 6.95 -9.37
C LEU A 233 -35.89 5.73 -10.27
N TYR A 234 -35.63 4.56 -9.68
CA TYR A 234 -35.56 3.31 -10.41
C TYR A 234 -36.86 2.97 -11.14
N GLY A 235 -38.02 3.16 -10.48
CA GLY A 235 -39.33 2.95 -11.07
C GLY A 235 -39.59 3.88 -12.26
N LEU A 236 -39.32 5.18 -12.11
CA LEU A 236 -39.46 6.16 -13.20
C LEU A 236 -38.53 5.85 -14.39
N LEU A 237 -37.27 5.52 -14.11
CA LEU A 237 -36.30 5.12 -15.13
C LEU A 237 -36.80 3.87 -15.88
N SER A 238 -37.32 2.89 -15.15
CA SER A 238 -37.86 1.65 -15.73
C SER A 238 -39.05 1.94 -16.66
N ILE A 239 -39.97 2.82 -16.24
CA ILE A 239 -41.11 3.25 -17.07
C ILE A 239 -40.62 3.97 -18.33
N ALA A 240 -39.67 4.90 -18.19
CA ALA A 240 -39.12 5.64 -19.32
C ALA A 240 -38.45 4.69 -20.34
N ILE A 241 -37.64 3.74 -19.88
CA ILE A 241 -37.01 2.72 -20.73
C ILE A 241 -38.07 1.86 -21.42
N ALA A 242 -39.13 1.44 -20.71
CA ALA A 242 -40.21 0.65 -21.29
C ALA A 242 -40.96 1.39 -22.41
N ILE A 243 -41.26 2.69 -22.21
CA ILE A 243 -41.90 3.53 -23.23
C ILE A 243 -41.00 3.67 -24.45
N LEU A 244 -39.71 3.95 -24.25
CA LEU A 244 -38.73 4.08 -25.34
C LEU A 244 -38.57 2.77 -26.13
N ALA A 245 -38.48 1.64 -25.44
CA ALA A 245 -38.37 0.33 -26.07
C ALA A 245 -39.62 -0.02 -26.89
N GLY A 246 -40.82 0.25 -26.34
CA GLY A 246 -42.09 0.04 -27.05
C GLY A 246 -42.21 0.90 -28.31
N TRP A 247 -41.79 2.16 -28.23
CA TRP A 247 -41.74 3.06 -29.38
C TRP A 247 -40.73 2.60 -30.43
N ALA A 248 -39.51 2.25 -30.03
CA ALA A 248 -38.45 1.80 -30.92
C ALA A 248 -38.83 0.50 -31.66
N ALA A 249 -39.44 -0.46 -30.96
CA ALA A 249 -39.96 -1.68 -31.57
C ALA A 249 -41.06 -1.36 -32.61
N SER A 250 -42.01 -0.49 -32.27
CA SER A 250 -43.06 -0.05 -33.20
C SER A 250 -42.50 0.60 -34.46
N ALA A 251 -41.45 1.42 -34.32
CA ALA A 251 -40.77 2.05 -35.45
C ALA A 251 -40.05 1.03 -36.33
N ALA A 252 -39.30 0.10 -35.73
CA ALA A 252 -38.57 -0.95 -36.46
C ALA A 252 -39.52 -1.86 -37.26
N PHE A 253 -40.61 -2.34 -36.64
CA PHE A 253 -41.60 -3.17 -37.35
C PHE A 253 -42.30 -2.45 -38.51
N ARG A 254 -42.44 -1.12 -38.41
CA ARG A 254 -42.99 -0.30 -39.49
C ARG A 254 -42.04 -0.25 -40.70
N GLN A 255 -40.74 -0.33 -40.44
CA GLN A 255 -39.69 -0.28 -41.47
C GLN A 255 -39.48 -1.62 -42.18
N PHE A 256 -39.71 -2.76 -41.49
CA PHE A 256 -39.65 -4.10 -42.09
C PHE A 256 -40.92 -4.52 -42.86
N LYS A 257 -42.02 -3.78 -42.70
CA LYS A 257 -43.30 -4.02 -43.42
C LYS A 257 -43.46 -3.16 -44.69
N SER A 258 -42.45 -2.34 -45.02
CA SER A 258 -42.35 -1.61 -46.29
C SER A 258 -41.29 -2.23 -47.18
#